data_AF-B2RMK3-F1
#
_entry.id   AF-B2RMK3-F1
#
_cell.length_a   1.000
_cell.length_b   1.000
_cell.length_c   1.000
_cell.angle_alpha   90.00
_cell.angle_beta   90.00
_cell.angle_gamma   90.00
#
_symmetry.space_group_name_H-M   'P 1'
#
loop_
_entity.id
_entity.type
_entity.pdbx_description
1 polymer ?
#
loop_
_entity_poly.entity_id
_entity_poly.type
_entity_poly.pdbx_seq_one_letter_code
_entity_poly.pdbx_strand_id
1 'polypeptide(L)'
;MWFVNNFIGQWRIFSLLTSFRRLGGFFSTLAGGKIIRKHIFLLPKLFAFFANAKDRSKNLILKSPIIITNTSMKRSRLLGRIVVLSLCVATIPASVVSQPQMTPLQSTHTSDRSFGRGAQQIADEWSAAMPQTTWSSHADVSWYTADGTEFTLTTAEQFAGLAKLVNSGKSMKGVTIKLGNDVDFSANRFDEVIGKDNDNPFSGTFDGGNHTITGVMISDPVLGFIGFFGQTNEAIIRNTIIRNATVVGSAPAGALVCNIYNKGLVSNCHAYDCRIVSAPYETSFGGSGAGSLVGGLLDESKIENCSATRVEVYSQSQSGAFISQAYNLCEVKNCFVTDSKIIADVGLIGGFVGINFAFFPGTESTFSNCYALNVEVVSLDSGDQAVLGGFVGQVSANFIAKHCYVSAKVTGGKNPGAFVGMTADESMNCKYDGCFYNNEQNPGMVGIGNGVEIPAIAGMPEAAMKTADMAAKLNADQNPAPWLQANDVNNGWPYLKDNKPVITSLAAPMSHEIRIWATAGRIFIAGAPAGTSVQVYDMQGHRIYNAAVLADHDIAVASGVYVVRAGDSTAKVIVP
;
A
#
# COMPACT_ATOMS: atom_id res chain seq x y z
N MET A 1 11.56 -23.15 5.85
CA MET A 1 11.06 -24.17 6.80
C MET A 1 11.07 -23.71 8.28
N TRP A 2 11.93 -22.76 8.69
CA TRP A 2 11.97 -22.25 10.07
C TRP A 2 10.84 -21.25 10.41
N PHE A 3 10.28 -20.55 9.42
CA PHE A 3 9.15 -19.63 9.57
C PHE A 3 7.78 -20.32 9.79
N VAL A 4 7.57 -21.50 9.19
CA VAL A 4 6.28 -22.23 9.27
C VAL A 4 6.03 -22.78 10.68
N ASN A 5 7.09 -23.22 11.38
CA ASN A 5 6.96 -23.83 12.70
C ASN A 5 6.70 -22.82 13.83
N ASN A 6 7.19 -21.58 13.71
CA ASN A 6 6.91 -20.54 14.71
C ASN A 6 5.50 -19.93 14.56
N PHE A 7 4.93 -19.92 13.35
CA PHE A 7 3.58 -19.40 13.09
C PHE A 7 2.46 -20.33 13.58
N ILE A 8 2.63 -21.65 13.47
CA ILE A 8 1.63 -22.63 13.93
C ILE A 8 1.55 -22.67 15.47
N GLY A 9 2.66 -22.37 16.16
CA GLY A 9 2.75 -22.40 17.63
C GLY A 9 1.95 -21.30 18.34
N GLN A 10 1.87 -20.11 17.75
CA GLN A 10 1.21 -18.95 18.37
C GLN A 10 -0.33 -18.97 18.24
N TRP A 11 -0.87 -19.56 17.16
CA TRP A 11 -2.32 -19.59 16.90
C TRP A 11 -3.09 -20.70 17.62
N ARG A 12 -2.41 -21.77 18.07
CA ARG A 12 -3.06 -22.80 18.92
C ARG A 12 -3.52 -22.26 20.27
N ILE A 13 -2.91 -21.16 20.75
CA ILE A 13 -3.28 -20.52 22.02
C ILE A 13 -4.57 -19.69 21.87
N PHE A 14 -4.84 -19.09 20.71
CA PHE A 14 -6.07 -18.32 20.45
C PHE A 14 -7.29 -19.20 20.15
N SER A 15 -7.08 -20.38 19.53
CA SER A 15 -8.14 -21.36 19.25
C SER A 15 -8.83 -21.91 20.50
N LEU A 16 -8.17 -21.97 21.66
CA LEU A 16 -8.82 -22.45 22.89
C LEU A 16 -9.75 -21.42 23.53
N LEU A 17 -9.53 -20.13 23.31
CA LEU A 17 -10.31 -19.05 23.94
C LEU A 17 -11.62 -18.74 23.19
N THR A 18 -11.69 -19.04 21.89
CA THR A 18 -12.90 -18.81 21.07
C THR A 18 -13.87 -20.00 21.06
N SER A 19 -13.38 -21.22 21.31
CA SER A 19 -14.25 -22.42 21.39
C SER A 19 -15.08 -22.53 22.67
N PHE A 20 -14.76 -21.79 23.74
CA PHE A 20 -15.56 -21.77 24.98
C PHE A 20 -16.79 -20.85 24.95
N ARG A 21 -16.96 -20.02 23.91
CA ARG A 21 -18.12 -19.09 23.78
C ARG A 21 -19.31 -19.65 22.98
N ARG A 22 -19.26 -20.89 22.48
CA ARG A 22 -20.32 -21.48 21.62
C ARG A 22 -21.12 -22.65 22.23
N LEU A 23 -20.98 -22.94 23.52
CA LEU A 23 -21.85 -23.89 24.23
C LEU A 23 -22.37 -23.26 25.52
N GLY A 24 -23.57 -22.69 25.45
CA GLY A 24 -24.20 -22.03 26.61
C GLY A 24 -25.56 -21.42 26.29
N GLY A 25 -26.45 -22.19 25.68
CA GLY A 25 -27.86 -21.85 25.57
C GLY A 25 -28.69 -23.02 26.07
N PHE A 26 -29.05 -23.01 27.36
CA PHE A 26 -30.32 -23.50 27.93
C PHE A 26 -30.31 -23.30 29.45
N PHE A 27 -31.46 -22.89 30.00
CA PHE A 27 -31.80 -22.51 31.38
C PHE A 27 -31.70 -21.03 31.78
N SER A 28 -32.80 -20.32 31.54
CA SER A 28 -33.28 -19.24 32.39
C SER A 28 -34.30 -19.79 33.39
N THR A 29 -34.03 -19.73 34.70
CA THR A 29 -34.98 -19.22 35.72
C THR A 29 -34.37 -19.18 37.13
N LEU A 30 -34.71 -18.08 37.82
CA LEU A 30 -34.69 -17.79 39.26
C LEU A 30 -33.43 -17.26 39.97
N ALA A 31 -33.62 -16.02 40.44
CA ALA A 31 -33.29 -15.50 41.77
C ALA A 31 -31.86 -14.97 42.03
N GLY A 32 -31.71 -13.65 41.81
CA GLY A 32 -31.38 -12.68 42.85
C GLY A 32 -30.00 -12.73 43.52
N GLY A 33 -29.20 -11.67 43.31
CA GLY A 33 -28.20 -11.26 44.31
C GLY A 33 -26.93 -10.60 43.79
N LYS A 34 -26.89 -9.26 43.89
CA LYS A 34 -25.73 -8.35 44.07
C LYS A 34 -24.35 -8.72 43.51
N ILE A 35 -23.92 -7.88 42.57
CA ILE A 35 -22.53 -7.67 42.14
C ILE A 35 -21.78 -6.87 43.22
N ILE A 36 -20.63 -7.37 43.70
CA ILE A 36 -19.55 -6.56 44.29
C ILE A 36 -18.21 -7.05 43.72
N ARG A 37 -17.45 -6.12 43.13
CA ARG A 37 -16.07 -6.27 42.61
C ARG A 37 -15.07 -6.60 43.73
N LYS A 38 -14.09 -7.46 43.44
CA LYS A 38 -12.68 -7.27 43.85
C LYS A 38 -11.73 -8.09 42.97
N HIS A 39 -10.67 -7.44 42.47
CA HIS A 39 -9.55 -8.02 41.73
C HIS A 39 -8.71 -8.96 42.60
N ILE A 40 -8.09 -9.99 42.00
CA ILE A 40 -6.71 -10.47 42.28
C ILE A 40 -6.26 -11.48 41.19
N PHE A 41 -5.03 -11.28 40.73
CA PHE A 41 -4.20 -12.16 39.88
C PHE A 41 -3.89 -13.51 40.55
N LEU A 42 -3.81 -14.60 39.77
CA LEU A 42 -2.67 -15.54 39.73
C LEU A 42 -2.94 -16.70 38.72
N LEU A 43 -1.92 -17.06 37.92
CA LEU A 43 -1.84 -18.29 37.11
C LEU A 43 -2.06 -19.57 37.95
N PRO A 44 -2.39 -20.72 37.32
CA PRO A 44 -1.38 -21.80 37.33
C PRO A 44 -1.32 -22.77 36.13
N LYS A 45 -0.18 -23.46 36.14
CA LYS A 45 0.34 -24.61 35.37
C LYS A 45 -0.48 -25.92 35.47
N LEU A 46 -0.23 -26.78 34.46
CA LEU A 46 -0.21 -28.27 34.45
C LEU A 46 -1.54 -29.06 34.63
N PHE A 47 -1.96 -29.84 33.61
CA PHE A 47 -1.87 -31.32 33.54
C PHE A 47 -2.66 -31.88 32.33
N ALA A 48 -2.14 -32.96 31.73
CA ALA A 48 -2.79 -33.81 30.74
C ALA A 48 -3.20 -35.15 31.37
N PHE A 49 -4.34 -35.76 30.99
CA PHE A 49 -4.58 -37.23 30.94
C PHE A 49 -5.99 -37.61 30.37
N PHE A 50 -6.06 -38.79 29.72
CA PHE A 50 -7.19 -39.57 29.11
C PHE A 50 -7.69 -39.13 27.71
N ALA A 51 -7.49 -39.91 26.62
CA ALA A 51 -8.08 -41.20 26.16
C ALA A 51 -8.94 -40.93 24.90
N ASN A 52 -9.18 -41.80 23.91
CA ASN A 52 -9.07 -43.23 23.75
C ASN A 52 -9.09 -43.62 22.25
N ALA A 53 -8.71 -44.87 22.00
CA ALA A 53 -8.59 -45.68 20.78
C ALA A 53 -9.66 -45.60 19.65
N LYS A 54 -9.24 -45.84 18.39
CA LYS A 54 -9.61 -47.05 17.59
C LYS A 54 -8.84 -47.19 16.25
N ASP A 55 -7.88 -48.12 16.26
CA ASP A 55 -7.60 -49.22 15.31
C ASP A 55 -7.63 -49.03 13.76
N ARG A 56 -6.48 -49.31 13.10
CA ARG A 56 -6.35 -50.31 11.99
C ARG A 56 -4.88 -50.59 11.59
N SER A 57 -4.37 -51.69 12.13
CA SER A 57 -3.45 -52.71 11.58
C SER A 57 -2.58 -52.47 10.30
N LYS A 58 -1.25 -52.62 10.41
CA LYS A 58 -0.41 -53.78 9.94
C LYS A 58 1.07 -53.38 9.66
N ASN A 59 1.98 -54.22 10.18
CA ASN A 59 3.34 -54.54 9.72
C ASN A 59 4.46 -53.46 9.75
N LEU A 60 5.39 -53.56 10.71
CA LEU A 60 6.77 -54.03 10.47
C LEU A 60 7.63 -54.04 11.78
N ILE A 61 7.97 -55.26 12.22
CA ILE A 61 9.25 -55.76 12.77
C ILE A 61 10.05 -54.88 13.76
N LEU A 62 10.11 -55.36 15.02
CA LEU A 62 11.09 -55.00 16.06
C LEU A 62 12.52 -55.43 15.70
N LYS A 63 13.51 -54.59 16.02
CA LYS A 63 14.77 -55.00 16.70
C LYS A 63 15.26 -53.90 17.66
N SER A 64 15.40 -54.29 18.92
CA SER A 64 15.81 -53.57 20.14
C SER A 64 17.33 -53.25 20.19
N PRO A 65 17.92 -52.83 21.34
CA PRO A 65 17.65 -51.68 22.22
C PRO A 65 18.96 -50.86 22.45
N ILE A 66 18.95 -49.75 23.21
CA ILE A 66 20.04 -49.41 24.16
C ILE A 66 19.52 -48.43 25.22
N ILE A 67 19.95 -48.74 26.43
CA ILE A 67 19.62 -48.20 27.74
C ILE A 67 20.21 -46.79 27.91
N ILE A 68 19.42 -45.85 28.45
CA ILE A 68 19.93 -44.62 29.07
C ILE A 68 19.81 -44.81 30.58
N THR A 69 20.95 -44.89 31.27
CA THR A 69 21.03 -44.64 32.71
C THR A 69 21.82 -43.36 32.96
N ASN A 70 21.19 -42.52 33.75
CA ASN A 70 21.59 -41.21 34.25
C ASN A 70 22.73 -41.35 35.27
N THR A 71 23.72 -40.43 35.29
CA THR A 71 24.39 -40.01 36.54
C THR A 71 25.28 -38.77 36.39
N SER A 72 24.87 -37.70 37.09
CA SER A 72 25.66 -36.95 38.08
C SER A 72 27.04 -36.33 37.72
N MET A 73 27.03 -35.00 37.67
CA MET A 73 27.93 -34.02 38.32
C MET A 73 29.44 -34.30 38.45
N LYS A 74 30.25 -33.33 37.98
CA LYS A 74 31.43 -32.83 38.71
C LYS A 74 31.77 -31.38 38.33
N ARG A 75 32.04 -30.57 39.37
CA ARG A 75 32.50 -29.17 39.38
C ARG A 75 33.91 -29.02 38.80
N SER A 76 34.24 -27.84 38.26
CA SER A 76 35.46 -27.12 38.68
C SER A 76 35.32 -25.61 38.45
N ARG A 77 35.87 -24.83 39.38
CA ARG A 77 35.96 -23.37 39.41
C ARG A 77 37.34 -22.94 38.90
N LEU A 78 37.46 -21.79 38.24
CA LEU A 78 38.60 -20.89 38.49
C LEU A 78 38.24 -19.42 38.16
N LEU A 79 38.56 -18.54 39.11
CA LEU A 79 38.42 -17.08 39.09
C LEU A 79 39.52 -16.41 38.25
N GLY A 80 39.25 -15.19 37.78
CA GLY A 80 40.29 -14.20 37.45
C GLY A 80 39.74 -12.92 36.81
N ARG A 81 39.43 -11.91 37.63
CA ARG A 81 39.07 -10.53 37.22
C ARG A 81 40.27 -9.79 36.61
N ILE A 82 40.06 -9.01 35.54
CA ILE A 82 40.75 -7.71 35.32
C ILE A 82 39.75 -6.72 34.69
N VAL A 83 39.58 -5.58 35.35
CA VAL A 83 38.92 -4.35 34.90
C VAL A 83 40.01 -3.38 34.48
N VAL A 84 39.87 -2.72 33.32
CA VAL A 84 40.62 -1.50 32.99
C VAL A 84 39.67 -0.48 32.33
N LEU A 85 39.51 0.66 33.00
CA LEU A 85 38.98 1.92 32.48
C LEU A 85 40.01 2.61 31.58
N SER A 86 39.55 3.40 30.61
CA SER A 86 40.26 4.63 30.22
C SER A 86 39.28 5.73 29.80
N LEU A 87 39.26 6.77 30.63
CA LEU A 87 38.90 8.15 30.29
C LEU A 87 40.04 8.78 29.50
N CYS A 88 39.71 9.67 28.56
CA CYS A 88 40.52 10.86 28.28
C CYS A 88 39.59 12.07 28.12
N VAL A 89 39.79 13.07 28.97
CA VAL A 89 39.27 14.45 28.88
C VAL A 89 40.50 15.36 28.87
N ALA A 90 40.46 16.41 28.06
CA ALA A 90 41.03 17.77 28.26
C ALA A 90 41.38 18.37 26.87
N THR A 91 41.22 19.64 26.51
CA THR A 91 40.70 20.88 27.11
C THR A 91 40.62 21.91 25.98
N ILE A 92 39.75 22.91 26.11
CA ILE A 92 39.51 24.06 25.20
C ILE A 92 40.67 25.08 25.28
N PRO A 93 40.81 26.03 24.33
CA PRO A 93 40.39 27.41 24.67
C PRO A 93 39.70 28.24 23.56
N ALA A 94 38.80 29.11 24.04
CA ALA A 94 38.48 30.50 23.64
C ALA A 94 37.93 30.88 22.24
N SER A 95 36.60 31.08 22.24
CA SER A 95 35.84 32.28 21.80
C SER A 95 36.19 33.05 20.52
N VAL A 96 35.27 33.03 19.55
CA VAL A 96 34.92 34.18 18.68
C VAL A 96 33.41 34.24 18.52
N VAL A 97 32.84 35.42 18.78
CA VAL A 97 31.44 35.81 18.55
C VAL A 97 31.34 36.41 17.16
N SER A 98 30.43 35.94 16.29
CA SER A 98 29.58 36.79 15.42
C SER A 98 28.70 36.00 14.42
N GLN A 99 27.38 36.25 14.54
CA GLN A 99 26.31 36.32 13.53
C GLN A 99 25.69 35.04 12.91
N PRO A 100 24.34 35.04 12.71
CA PRO A 100 23.60 33.90 12.20
C PRO A 100 23.67 33.86 10.66
N GLN A 101 24.29 32.81 10.10
CA GLN A 101 24.08 32.50 8.69
C GLN A 101 22.84 31.63 8.55
N MET A 102 21.80 32.19 7.93
CA MET A 102 20.75 31.41 7.29
C MET A 102 21.39 30.54 6.20
N THR A 103 21.43 29.23 6.42
CA THR A 103 21.70 28.26 5.37
C THR A 103 20.47 28.18 4.45
N PRO A 104 20.60 28.39 3.12
CA PRO A 104 19.52 28.18 2.18
C PRO A 104 19.16 26.69 2.15
N LEU A 105 17.86 26.39 2.11
CA LEU A 105 17.32 25.06 1.81
C LEU A 105 17.85 24.63 0.43
N GLN A 106 18.78 23.69 0.41
CA GLN A 106 19.20 23.03 -0.82
C GLN A 106 18.14 22.01 -1.21
N SER A 107 17.45 22.26 -2.32
CA SER A 107 16.61 21.27 -3.00
C SER A 107 17.49 20.19 -3.65
N THR A 108 17.52 19.00 -3.08
CA THR A 108 18.16 17.83 -3.71
C THR A 108 17.10 16.92 -4.32
N HIS A 109 16.61 17.27 -5.51
CA HIS A 109 16.01 16.29 -6.43
C HIS A 109 17.00 16.03 -7.56
N THR A 110 18.07 15.30 -7.23
CA THR A 110 18.89 14.59 -8.22
C THR A 110 18.25 13.25 -8.48
N SER A 111 17.89 12.96 -9.73
CA SER A 111 17.45 11.65 -10.19
C SER A 111 18.54 10.61 -9.89
N ASP A 112 18.33 9.83 -8.83
CA ASP A 112 19.29 8.88 -8.30
C ASP A 112 19.33 7.62 -9.18
N ARG A 113 20.43 7.44 -9.92
CA ARG A 113 20.83 6.15 -10.47
C ARG A 113 21.86 5.53 -9.52
N SER A 114 21.37 5.04 -8.39
CA SER A 114 22.06 4.06 -7.57
C SER A 114 21.03 3.05 -7.05
N PHE A 115 21.29 1.75 -7.23
CA PHE A 115 20.67 0.73 -6.37
C PHE A 115 21.15 1.02 -4.94
N GLY A 116 20.36 1.20 -3.90
CA GLY A 116 18.92 1.38 -3.74
C GLY A 116 18.70 1.85 -2.29
N ARG A 117 17.97 2.94 -2.09
CA ARG A 117 17.66 3.47 -0.76
C ARG A 117 16.59 2.60 -0.10
N GLY A 118 16.83 2.17 1.13
CA GLY A 118 15.88 1.32 1.86
C GLY A 118 14.66 2.08 2.38
N ALA A 119 13.57 1.38 2.67
CA ALA A 119 12.32 1.99 3.12
C ALA A 119 12.47 2.87 4.37
N GLN A 120 13.34 2.50 5.31
CA GLN A 120 13.61 3.31 6.51
C GLN A 120 14.20 4.68 6.18
N GLN A 121 15.19 4.73 5.27
CA GLN A 121 15.84 6.00 4.90
C GLN A 121 14.86 6.96 4.21
N ILE A 122 13.93 6.41 3.43
CA ILE A 122 12.89 7.17 2.75
C ILE A 122 11.87 7.70 3.77
N ALA A 123 11.46 6.85 4.72
CA ALA A 123 10.60 7.25 5.82
C ALA A 123 11.19 8.42 6.62
N ASP A 124 12.45 8.32 7.03
CA ASP A 124 13.12 9.37 7.81
C ASP A 124 13.17 10.71 7.05
N GLU A 125 13.51 10.68 5.76
CA GLU A 125 13.55 11.87 4.91
C GLU A 125 12.18 12.51 4.70
N TRP A 126 11.16 11.69 4.41
CA TRP A 126 9.81 12.19 4.19
C TRP A 126 9.21 12.77 5.47
N SER A 127 9.40 12.10 6.61
CA SER A 127 9.01 12.61 7.92
C SER A 127 9.69 13.93 8.26
N ALA A 128 11.00 14.07 7.95
CA ALA A 128 11.74 15.30 8.19
C ALA A 128 11.28 16.48 7.32
N ALA A 129 10.73 16.20 6.13
CA ALA A 129 10.23 17.22 5.21
C ALA A 129 8.80 17.73 5.56
N MET A 130 8.07 17.04 6.44
CA MET A 130 6.70 17.42 6.79
C MET A 130 6.64 18.66 7.72
N PRO A 131 5.54 19.44 7.66
CA PRO A 131 5.30 20.52 8.62
C PRO A 131 5.33 20.01 10.06
N GLN A 132 5.84 20.85 10.96
CA GLN A 132 5.88 20.54 12.39
C GLN A 132 4.56 20.85 13.10
N THR A 133 3.76 21.76 12.54
CA THR A 133 2.40 22.07 13.00
C THR A 133 1.43 20.96 12.65
N THR A 134 0.37 20.82 13.45
CA THR A 134 -0.55 19.68 13.38
C THR A 134 -2.01 20.10 13.25
N TRP A 135 -2.78 19.33 12.49
CA TRP A 135 -4.21 19.55 12.35
C TRP A 135 -5.01 19.27 13.63
N SER A 136 -4.54 18.37 14.51
CA SER A 136 -5.16 18.13 15.82
C SER A 136 -5.30 19.39 16.68
N SER A 137 -4.34 20.32 16.55
CA SER A 137 -4.33 21.63 17.25
C SER A 137 -5.41 22.60 16.72
N HIS A 138 -5.94 22.34 15.52
CA HIS A 138 -6.94 23.15 14.85
C HIS A 138 -8.30 22.44 14.72
N ALA A 139 -8.50 21.34 15.44
CA ALA A 139 -9.71 20.54 15.34
C ALA A 139 -10.99 21.32 15.68
N ASP A 140 -11.90 21.44 14.69
CA ASP A 140 -13.23 22.03 14.84
C ASP A 140 -14.30 20.93 14.95
N VAL A 141 -14.98 20.87 16.09
CA VAL A 141 -16.09 19.94 16.36
C VAL A 141 -17.44 20.65 16.46
N SER A 142 -17.51 21.96 16.18
CA SER A 142 -18.71 22.77 16.32
C SER A 142 -19.86 22.38 15.38
N TRP A 143 -19.53 21.68 14.29
CA TRP A 143 -20.48 21.14 13.32
C TRP A 143 -21.26 19.92 13.83
N TYR A 144 -20.75 19.20 14.85
CA TYR A 144 -21.31 17.93 15.29
C TYR A 144 -22.41 18.11 16.32
N THR A 145 -23.54 17.44 16.12
CA THR A 145 -24.59 17.26 17.13
C THR A 145 -24.86 15.78 17.36
N ALA A 146 -25.18 15.39 18.60
CA ALA A 146 -25.32 13.97 18.95
C ALA A 146 -26.51 13.27 18.28
N ASP A 147 -27.52 14.03 17.87
CA ASP A 147 -28.75 13.61 17.22
C ASP A 147 -28.70 13.70 15.68
N GLY A 148 -27.69 14.36 15.13
CA GLY A 148 -27.52 14.49 13.69
C GLY A 148 -27.09 13.18 13.03
N THR A 149 -27.71 12.86 11.90
CA THR A 149 -27.41 11.66 11.10
C THR A 149 -26.66 11.99 9.81
N GLU A 150 -26.53 13.27 9.47
CA GLU A 150 -25.81 13.74 8.31
C GLU A 150 -25.11 15.07 8.59
N PHE A 151 -23.85 15.19 8.19
CA PHE A 151 -23.04 16.39 8.33
C PHE A 151 -22.27 16.65 7.03
N THR A 152 -22.09 17.92 6.67
CA THR A 152 -21.26 18.33 5.54
C THR A 152 -20.05 19.09 6.07
N LEU A 153 -18.85 18.58 5.75
CA LEU A 153 -17.59 19.21 6.14
C LEU A 153 -16.96 19.88 4.91
N THR A 154 -16.39 21.06 5.11
CA THR A 154 -15.83 21.89 4.03
C THR A 154 -14.42 22.42 4.32
N THR A 155 -13.85 22.12 5.49
CA THR A 155 -12.50 22.57 5.86
C THR A 155 -11.70 21.47 6.56
N ALA A 156 -10.36 21.57 6.48
CA ALA A 156 -9.46 20.60 7.10
C ALA A 156 -9.59 20.57 8.63
N GLU A 157 -9.89 21.71 9.27
CA GLU A 157 -10.18 21.82 10.71
C GLU A 157 -11.36 20.94 11.12
N GLN A 158 -12.42 20.91 10.31
CA GLN A 158 -13.59 20.09 10.59
C GLN A 158 -13.29 18.60 10.47
N PHE A 159 -12.44 18.21 9.52
CA PHE A 159 -11.94 16.83 9.39
C PHE A 159 -11.01 16.43 10.53
N ALA A 160 -10.17 17.35 11.01
CA ALA A 160 -9.40 17.14 12.24
C ALA A 160 -10.34 16.96 13.46
N GLY A 161 -11.45 17.69 13.49
CA GLY A 161 -12.54 17.47 14.44
C GLY A 161 -13.20 16.09 14.31
N LEU A 162 -13.44 15.61 13.08
CA LEU A 162 -13.93 14.26 12.83
C LEU A 162 -12.98 13.20 13.37
N ALA A 163 -11.67 13.31 13.08
CA ALA A 163 -10.66 12.42 13.63
C ALA A 163 -10.71 12.40 15.16
N LYS A 164 -10.72 13.57 15.80
CA LYS A 164 -10.83 13.72 17.25
C LYS A 164 -12.07 13.05 17.83
N LEU A 165 -13.24 13.22 17.20
CA LEU A 165 -14.49 12.60 17.63
C LEU A 165 -14.41 11.07 17.54
N VAL A 166 -13.98 10.53 16.40
CA VAL A 166 -13.82 9.08 16.18
C VAL A 166 -12.84 8.48 17.18
N ASN A 167 -11.69 9.12 17.34
CA ASN A 167 -10.61 8.69 18.23
C ASN A 167 -10.94 8.85 19.74
N SER A 168 -12.08 9.47 20.06
CA SER A 168 -12.66 9.57 21.41
C SER A 168 -13.81 8.58 21.66
N GLY A 169 -14.07 7.67 20.72
CA GLY A 169 -15.08 6.60 20.83
C GLY A 169 -16.40 6.90 20.12
N LYS A 170 -16.48 7.97 19.31
CA LYS A 170 -17.66 8.23 18.45
C LYS A 170 -17.45 7.57 17.09
N SER A 171 -17.80 6.29 16.96
CA SER A 171 -17.56 5.51 15.74
C SER A 171 -18.25 6.04 14.48
N MET A 172 -19.17 7.01 14.58
CA MET A 172 -19.99 7.52 13.48
C MET A 172 -20.92 6.48 12.86
N LYS A 173 -21.20 5.36 13.55
CA LYS A 173 -22.14 4.35 13.06
C LYS A 173 -23.52 4.95 12.80
N GLY A 174 -24.03 4.79 11.59
CA GLY A 174 -25.31 5.35 11.14
C GLY A 174 -25.29 6.85 10.79
N VAL A 175 -24.11 7.48 10.84
CA VAL A 175 -23.92 8.88 10.45
C VAL A 175 -23.30 8.95 9.05
N THR A 176 -23.78 9.88 8.24
CA THR A 176 -23.20 10.21 6.93
C THR A 176 -22.40 11.52 7.02
N ILE A 177 -21.13 11.46 6.69
CA ILE A 177 -20.25 12.61 6.54
C ILE A 177 -20.08 12.89 5.04
N LYS A 178 -20.44 14.08 4.60
CA LYS A 178 -20.28 14.55 3.21
C LYS A 178 -19.13 15.54 3.11
N LEU A 179 -18.39 15.47 2.02
CA LEU A 179 -17.46 16.53 1.63
C LEU A 179 -18.22 17.56 0.79
N GLY A 180 -18.20 18.82 1.19
CA GLY A 180 -18.96 19.89 0.52
C GLY A 180 -18.20 20.67 -0.56
N ASN A 181 -16.88 20.52 -0.61
CA ASN A 181 -15.95 21.15 -1.56
C ASN A 181 -14.59 20.43 -1.49
N ASP A 182 -13.67 20.77 -2.39
CA ASP A 182 -12.29 20.32 -2.28
C ASP A 182 -11.63 20.89 -1.02
N VAL A 183 -10.83 20.09 -0.33
CA VAL A 183 -10.15 20.44 0.93
C VAL A 183 -8.66 20.18 0.83
N ASP A 184 -7.86 21.16 1.25
CA ASP A 184 -6.39 21.09 1.25
C ASP A 184 -5.86 20.95 2.68
N PHE A 185 -5.07 19.89 2.91
CA PHE A 185 -4.42 19.59 4.18
C PHE A 185 -2.95 20.04 4.21
N SER A 186 -2.41 20.61 3.12
CA SER A 186 -0.98 20.89 2.95
C SER A 186 -0.36 21.83 3.98
N ALA A 187 -1.18 22.65 4.66
CA ALA A 187 -0.71 23.63 5.64
C ALA A 187 -0.15 22.99 6.93
N ASN A 188 -0.63 21.81 7.32
CA ASN A 188 -0.23 21.15 8.57
C ASN A 188 -0.11 19.63 8.38
N ARG A 189 0.64 18.98 9.26
CA ARG A 189 0.66 17.53 9.31
C ARG A 189 -0.66 16.99 9.87
N PHE A 190 -1.21 15.97 9.22
CA PHE A 190 -2.39 15.23 9.70
C PHE A 190 -1.92 14.13 10.64
N ASP A 191 -1.80 14.48 11.92
CA ASP A 191 -1.21 13.66 12.98
C ASP A 191 -2.23 12.74 13.68
N GLU A 192 -3.52 13.03 13.57
CA GLU A 192 -4.60 12.16 14.05
C GLU A 192 -5.41 11.62 12.87
N VAL A 193 -5.15 10.36 12.48
CA VAL A 193 -5.93 9.68 11.45
C VAL A 193 -7.38 9.46 11.90
N ILE A 194 -8.31 9.33 10.94
CA ILE A 194 -9.70 9.01 11.27
C ILE A 194 -9.79 7.51 11.56
N GLY A 195 -9.88 7.18 12.85
CA GLY A 195 -9.92 5.81 13.34
C GLY A 195 -8.54 5.26 13.62
N LYS A 196 -7.98 5.58 14.78
CA LYS A 196 -6.57 5.28 15.14
C LYS A 196 -6.26 3.82 15.51
N ASP A 197 -7.27 3.03 15.87
CA ASP A 197 -7.10 1.66 16.38
C ASP A 197 -8.40 0.83 16.27
N ASN A 198 -8.32 -0.44 16.68
CA ASN A 198 -9.45 -1.38 16.68
C ASN A 198 -10.59 -1.00 17.64
N ASP A 199 -10.31 -0.24 18.69
CA ASP A 199 -11.32 0.19 19.67
C ASP A 199 -12.06 1.45 19.21
N ASN A 200 -11.42 2.23 18.34
CA ASN A 200 -11.93 3.49 17.81
C ASN A 200 -11.97 3.49 16.27
N PRO A 201 -12.63 2.53 15.61
CA PRO A 201 -12.74 2.53 14.16
C PRO A 201 -13.73 3.60 13.67
N PHE A 202 -13.55 4.05 12.43
CA PHE A 202 -14.64 4.70 11.70
C PHE A 202 -15.65 3.66 11.20
N SER A 203 -16.93 3.88 11.46
CA SER A 203 -18.05 2.98 11.13
C SER A 203 -19.22 3.72 10.46
N GLY A 204 -18.99 4.96 10.01
CA GLY A 204 -19.98 5.75 9.31
C GLY A 204 -19.94 5.58 7.78
N THR A 205 -20.73 6.41 7.12
CA THR A 205 -20.63 6.64 5.67
C THR A 205 -19.86 7.92 5.43
N PHE A 206 -18.81 7.86 4.62
CA PHE A 206 -18.15 9.02 4.05
C PHE A 206 -18.48 9.13 2.56
N ASP A 207 -19.09 10.24 2.15
CA ASP A 207 -19.42 10.53 0.76
C ASP A 207 -18.66 11.78 0.30
N GLY A 208 -17.60 11.58 -0.47
CA GLY A 208 -16.76 12.66 -0.95
C GLY A 208 -17.42 13.54 -2.02
N GLY A 209 -18.59 13.18 -2.58
CA GLY A 209 -19.25 13.99 -3.60
C GLY A 209 -18.44 14.23 -4.88
N ASN A 210 -17.44 13.40 -5.15
CA ASN A 210 -16.38 13.55 -6.17
C ASN A 210 -15.43 14.74 -5.93
N HIS A 211 -15.39 15.27 -4.70
CA HIS A 211 -14.42 16.28 -4.29
C HIS A 211 -13.06 15.67 -3.96
N THR A 212 -12.05 16.54 -3.96
CA THR A 212 -10.66 16.19 -3.77
C THR A 212 -10.18 16.57 -2.37
N ILE A 213 -9.50 15.62 -1.71
CA ILE A 213 -8.69 15.84 -0.52
C ILE A 213 -7.23 15.89 -0.97
N THR A 214 -6.58 17.04 -0.79
CA THR A 214 -5.21 17.28 -1.30
C THR A 214 -4.20 17.43 -0.15
N GLY A 215 -2.96 16.99 -0.39
CA GLY A 215 -1.82 17.40 0.44
C GLY A 215 -1.78 16.79 1.84
N VAL A 216 -2.46 15.65 2.03
CA VAL A 216 -2.47 14.92 3.31
C VAL A 216 -1.06 14.43 3.62
N MET A 217 -0.49 14.85 4.74
CA MET A 217 0.82 14.40 5.21
C MET A 217 0.68 13.71 6.55
N ILE A 218 0.96 12.41 6.61
CA ILE A 218 0.87 11.59 7.81
C ILE A 218 2.21 10.94 8.06
N SER A 219 2.73 11.05 9.29
CA SER A 219 3.97 10.38 9.68
C SER A 219 3.84 9.81 11.08
N ASP A 220 3.70 8.49 11.15
CA ASP A 220 3.84 7.73 12.38
C ASP A 220 4.60 6.42 12.07
N PRO A 221 5.93 6.43 12.17
CA PRO A 221 6.76 5.27 11.84
C PRO A 221 6.73 4.17 12.92
N VAL A 222 5.94 4.33 13.99
CA VAL A 222 5.86 3.36 15.09
C VAL A 222 4.47 2.71 15.14
N LEU A 223 3.40 3.48 14.98
CA LEU A 223 2.04 2.95 15.01
C LEU A 223 1.60 2.37 13.65
N GLY A 224 0.67 1.43 13.73
CA GLY A 224 -0.04 0.90 12.56
C GLY A 224 -1.30 1.71 12.25
N PHE A 225 -2.08 1.26 11.26
CA PHE A 225 -3.35 1.88 10.85
C PHE A 225 -3.20 3.26 10.22
N ILE A 226 -2.23 3.44 9.32
CA ILE A 226 -1.91 4.76 8.78
C ILE A 226 -2.51 4.98 7.39
N GLY A 227 -3.47 5.90 7.34
CA GLY A 227 -4.13 6.43 6.14
C GLY A 227 -5.07 7.56 6.54
N PHE A 228 -5.68 8.28 5.58
CA PHE A 228 -6.64 9.34 5.92
C PHE A 228 -7.76 8.79 6.83
N PHE A 229 -8.27 7.61 6.48
CA PHE A 229 -8.95 6.70 7.39
C PHE A 229 -7.97 5.60 7.83
N GLY A 230 -7.73 5.47 9.14
CA GLY A 230 -6.84 4.44 9.66
C GLY A 230 -7.52 3.07 9.68
N GLN A 231 -8.29 2.80 10.72
CA GLN A 231 -9.09 1.61 10.89
C GLN A 231 -10.57 1.91 10.62
N THR A 232 -11.19 1.12 9.76
CA THR A 232 -12.64 1.17 9.53
C THR A 232 -13.31 -0.13 9.98
N ASN A 233 -14.62 -0.10 10.25
CA ASN A 233 -15.40 -1.28 10.60
C ASN A 233 -16.84 -1.09 10.11
N GLU A 234 -17.29 -1.90 9.16
CA GLU A 234 -18.61 -1.74 8.49
C GLU A 234 -18.80 -0.36 7.84
N ALA A 235 -17.71 0.37 7.55
CA ALA A 235 -17.78 1.71 6.98
C ALA A 235 -18.04 1.68 5.46
N ILE A 236 -18.66 2.74 4.96
CA ILE A 236 -18.82 2.98 3.52
C ILE A 236 -18.04 4.26 3.20
N ILE A 237 -17.05 4.19 2.33
CA ILE A 237 -16.27 5.35 1.88
C ILE A 237 -16.39 5.42 0.36
N ARG A 238 -16.91 6.53 -0.16
CA ARG A 238 -17.17 6.63 -1.61
C ARG A 238 -16.94 8.01 -2.20
N ASN A 239 -16.88 8.05 -3.54
CA ASN A 239 -16.89 9.27 -4.34
C ASN A 239 -15.81 10.28 -3.92
N THR A 240 -14.58 9.83 -3.70
CA THR A 240 -13.52 10.68 -3.14
C THR A 240 -12.25 10.59 -3.97
N ILE A 241 -11.62 11.73 -4.21
CA ILE A 241 -10.29 11.79 -4.80
C ILE A 241 -9.31 12.15 -3.69
N ILE A 242 -8.26 11.34 -3.48
CA ILE A 242 -7.12 11.72 -2.66
C ILE A 242 -5.95 12.06 -3.59
N ARG A 243 -5.33 13.22 -3.39
CA ARG A 243 -4.27 13.73 -4.26
C ARG A 243 -3.07 14.19 -3.46
N ASN A 244 -1.87 13.87 -3.94
CA ASN A 244 -0.61 14.34 -3.36
C ASN A 244 -0.50 14.03 -1.85
N ALA A 245 -0.97 12.84 -1.45
CA ALA A 245 -0.83 12.39 -0.07
C ALA A 245 0.57 11.80 0.13
N THR A 246 1.22 12.12 1.24
CA THR A 246 2.48 11.50 1.67
C THR A 246 2.24 10.79 3.00
N VAL A 247 2.38 9.46 3.00
CA VAL A 247 2.13 8.61 4.15
C VAL A 247 3.39 7.88 4.55
N VAL A 248 3.83 8.09 5.79
CA VAL A 248 4.92 7.36 6.45
C VAL A 248 4.30 6.56 7.60
N GLY A 249 4.27 5.24 7.48
CA GLY A 249 3.70 4.33 8.48
C GLY A 249 4.57 3.11 8.70
N SER A 250 4.18 2.19 9.57
CA SER A 250 4.98 0.98 9.87
C SER A 250 4.32 -0.36 9.55
N ALA A 251 2.97 -0.41 9.50
CA ALA A 251 2.21 -1.60 9.15
C ALA A 251 0.72 -1.28 8.88
N PRO A 252 0.08 -2.07 8.00
CA PRO A 252 -0.31 -1.66 6.65
C PRO A 252 -0.51 -0.14 6.48
N ALA A 253 -0.15 0.41 5.32
CA ALA A 253 -0.41 1.81 5.01
C ALA A 253 -1.20 1.94 3.71
N GLY A 254 -2.06 2.96 3.64
CA GLY A 254 -2.79 3.34 2.43
C GLY A 254 -3.04 4.84 2.41
N ALA A 255 -3.03 5.49 1.24
CA ALA A 255 -3.27 6.93 1.19
C ALA A 255 -4.66 7.29 1.72
N LEU A 256 -5.71 6.61 1.22
CA LEU A 256 -7.09 6.90 1.61
C LEU A 256 -7.51 6.09 2.84
N VAL A 257 -7.35 4.77 2.79
CA VAL A 257 -7.74 3.89 3.89
C VAL A 257 -6.59 2.97 4.23
N CYS A 258 -6.18 2.86 5.49
CA CYS A 258 -5.29 1.77 5.85
C CYS A 258 -6.06 0.45 5.81
N ASN A 259 -7.06 0.26 6.68
CA ASN A 259 -7.75 -1.02 6.80
C ASN A 259 -9.26 -0.91 6.59
N ILE A 260 -9.75 -1.73 5.67
CA ILE A 260 -11.17 -1.99 5.46
C ILE A 260 -11.51 -3.33 6.12
N TYR A 261 -12.32 -3.31 7.17
CA TYR A 261 -12.61 -4.49 7.96
C TYR A 261 -14.10 -4.72 8.14
N ASN A 262 -14.48 -6.00 8.19
CA ASN A 262 -15.82 -6.49 8.50
C ASN A 262 -16.88 -5.83 7.63
N LYS A 263 -16.97 -6.26 6.36
CA LYS A 263 -17.98 -5.82 5.39
C LYS A 263 -17.93 -4.32 5.07
N GLY A 264 -16.75 -3.72 5.17
CA GLY A 264 -16.55 -2.35 4.72
C GLY A 264 -16.57 -2.26 3.19
N LEU A 265 -16.91 -1.08 2.67
CA LEU A 265 -16.98 -0.79 1.24
C LEU A 265 -16.19 0.47 0.91
N VAL A 266 -15.25 0.37 -0.02
CA VAL A 266 -14.63 1.54 -0.68
C VAL A 266 -15.05 1.55 -2.15
N SER A 267 -15.74 2.60 -2.60
CA SER A 267 -16.26 2.65 -3.97
C SER A 267 -16.11 3.99 -4.66
N ASN A 268 -15.76 4.00 -5.96
CA ASN A 268 -15.55 5.23 -6.72
C ASN A 268 -14.56 6.20 -6.03
N CYS A 269 -13.43 5.65 -5.59
CA CYS A 269 -12.37 6.38 -4.90
C CYS A 269 -11.06 6.30 -5.69
N HIS A 270 -10.34 7.42 -5.76
CA HIS A 270 -9.19 7.55 -6.66
C HIS A 270 -7.99 8.20 -5.97
N ALA A 271 -6.81 7.58 -6.10
CA ALA A 271 -5.54 8.13 -5.63
C ALA A 271 -4.72 8.69 -6.81
N TYR A 272 -4.21 9.92 -6.68
CA TYR A 272 -3.32 10.53 -7.67
C TYR A 272 -2.09 11.13 -7.00
N ASP A 273 -0.92 10.89 -7.58
CA ASP A 273 0.33 11.53 -7.13
C ASP A 273 0.66 11.24 -5.65
N CYS A 274 0.24 10.08 -5.14
CA CYS A 274 0.43 9.71 -3.73
C CYS A 274 1.75 8.97 -3.51
N ARG A 275 2.34 9.20 -2.34
CA ARG A 275 3.60 8.60 -1.88
C ARG A 275 3.36 7.89 -0.56
N ILE A 276 3.70 6.60 -0.51
CA ILE A 276 3.50 5.78 0.68
C ILE A 276 4.81 5.07 1.00
N VAL A 277 5.25 5.14 2.24
CA VAL A 277 6.38 4.35 2.74
C VAL A 277 5.99 3.61 4.01
N SER A 278 6.23 2.30 4.01
CA SER A 278 6.11 1.45 5.20
C SER A 278 7.50 1.18 5.76
N ALA A 279 7.83 1.86 6.84
CA ALA A 279 9.06 1.70 7.60
C ALA A 279 9.08 0.36 8.37
N PRO A 280 10.27 -0.22 8.58
CA PRO A 280 10.45 -1.40 9.42
C PRO A 280 9.87 -1.23 10.82
N TYR A 281 8.94 -2.11 11.19
CA TYR A 281 8.54 -2.27 12.58
C TYR A 281 8.12 -3.70 12.87
N GLU A 282 8.62 -4.26 13.98
CA GLU A 282 8.24 -5.60 14.43
C GLU A 282 6.79 -5.59 14.91
N THR A 283 5.84 -5.85 14.01
CA THR A 283 4.44 -6.04 14.38
C THR A 283 4.10 -7.52 14.50
N SER A 284 3.23 -7.82 15.46
CA SER A 284 2.63 -9.14 15.68
C SER A 284 1.61 -9.54 14.61
N PHE A 285 1.28 -8.65 13.65
CA PHE A 285 0.17 -8.80 12.70
C PHE A 285 0.56 -9.12 11.26
N GLY A 286 1.80 -9.57 11.02
CA GLY A 286 2.16 -10.18 9.73
C GLY A 286 2.83 -9.26 8.73
N GLY A 287 3.55 -8.22 9.17
CA GLY A 287 4.58 -7.54 8.39
C GLY A 287 4.26 -6.08 8.03
N SER A 288 5.32 -5.30 7.81
CA SER A 288 5.27 -3.94 7.28
C SER A 288 4.82 -3.97 5.82
N GLY A 289 3.64 -3.43 5.56
CA GLY A 289 3.07 -3.43 4.22
C GLY A 289 2.42 -2.12 3.80
N ALA A 290 2.25 -1.95 2.48
CA ALA A 290 1.70 -0.75 1.89
C ALA A 290 0.94 -1.07 0.61
N GLY A 291 -0.20 -0.39 0.45
CA GLY A 291 -0.89 -0.24 -0.82
C GLY A 291 -1.14 1.24 -1.09
N SER A 292 -1.33 1.62 -2.35
CA SER A 292 -1.46 3.05 -2.65
C SER A 292 -2.78 3.65 -2.20
N LEU A 293 -3.90 2.98 -2.48
CA LEU A 293 -5.22 3.43 -2.06
C LEU A 293 -5.60 2.81 -0.72
N VAL A 294 -5.35 1.50 -0.58
CA VAL A 294 -5.75 0.69 0.57
C VAL A 294 -4.58 -0.12 1.11
N GLY A 295 -4.36 -0.11 2.42
CA GLY A 295 -3.43 -1.04 3.07
C GLY A 295 -3.96 -2.46 3.09
N GLY A 296 -4.82 -2.79 4.06
CA GLY A 296 -5.47 -4.09 4.23
C GLY A 296 -6.94 -4.10 3.83
N LEU A 297 -7.36 -5.16 3.13
CA LEU A 297 -8.75 -5.51 2.85
C LEU A 297 -9.09 -6.79 3.61
N LEU A 298 -10.07 -6.76 4.52
CA LEU A 298 -10.29 -7.84 5.47
C LEU A 298 -11.76 -8.19 5.64
N ASP A 299 -12.04 -9.50 5.76
CA ASP A 299 -13.28 -10.09 6.26
C ASP A 299 -14.54 -9.56 5.56
N GLU A 300 -14.82 -10.12 4.38
CA GLU A 300 -16.01 -9.81 3.56
C GLU A 300 -16.06 -8.35 3.04
N SER A 301 -14.95 -7.62 3.13
CA SER A 301 -14.84 -6.24 2.67
C SER A 301 -14.65 -6.13 1.16
N LYS A 302 -15.04 -4.98 0.59
CA LYS A 302 -15.13 -4.77 -0.86
C LYS A 302 -14.47 -3.48 -1.32
N ILE A 303 -13.86 -3.54 -2.50
CA ILE A 303 -13.39 -2.36 -3.24
C ILE A 303 -13.95 -2.42 -4.66
N GLU A 304 -14.63 -1.36 -5.10
CA GLU A 304 -15.19 -1.31 -6.45
C GLU A 304 -15.03 0.02 -7.16
N ASN A 305 -14.80 -0.02 -8.48
CA ASN A 305 -14.71 1.17 -9.33
C ASN A 305 -13.66 2.20 -8.83
N CYS A 306 -12.56 1.73 -8.24
CA CYS A 306 -11.53 2.58 -7.66
C CYS A 306 -10.27 2.58 -8.53
N SER A 307 -9.42 3.61 -8.38
CA SER A 307 -8.14 3.63 -9.10
C SER A 307 -6.99 4.30 -8.37
N ALA A 308 -5.78 4.01 -8.81
CA ALA A 308 -4.57 4.73 -8.40
C ALA A 308 -3.71 5.06 -9.63
N THR A 309 -3.20 6.27 -9.72
CA THR A 309 -2.36 6.69 -10.85
C THR A 309 -1.19 7.54 -10.35
N ARG A 310 0.02 7.28 -10.87
CA ARG A 310 1.25 7.97 -10.43
C ARG A 310 1.48 7.88 -8.93
N VAL A 311 1.41 6.65 -8.41
CA VAL A 311 1.69 6.40 -7.00
C VAL A 311 3.05 5.76 -6.82
N GLU A 312 3.74 6.15 -5.75
CA GLU A 312 5.02 5.58 -5.35
C GLU A 312 4.87 4.89 -4.00
N VAL A 313 5.19 3.61 -3.95
CA VAL A 313 5.14 2.79 -2.74
C VAL A 313 6.54 2.28 -2.42
N TYR A 314 7.00 2.55 -1.21
CA TYR A 314 8.24 1.99 -0.65
C TYR A 314 7.89 1.12 0.55
N SER A 315 8.45 -0.07 0.66
CA SER A 315 8.12 -0.94 1.78
C SER A 315 9.23 -1.88 2.17
N GLN A 316 9.14 -2.43 3.38
CA GLN A 316 10.11 -3.42 3.82
C GLN A 316 9.74 -4.86 3.41
N SER A 317 8.45 -5.17 3.30
CA SER A 317 7.99 -6.56 3.13
C SER A 317 6.83 -6.74 2.14
N GLN A 318 5.58 -6.59 2.57
CA GLN A 318 4.41 -7.03 1.79
C GLN A 318 3.78 -5.83 1.13
N SER A 319 3.70 -5.74 -0.20
CA SER A 319 3.12 -4.56 -0.83
C SER A 319 2.51 -4.82 -2.18
N GLY A 320 1.38 -4.16 -2.41
CA GLY A 320 0.79 -4.09 -3.72
C GLY A 320 0.76 -2.65 -4.21
N ALA A 321 0.83 -2.46 -5.52
CA ALA A 321 0.62 -1.13 -6.09
C ALA A 321 -0.71 -0.52 -5.69
N PHE A 322 -1.75 -1.34 -5.46
CA PHE A 322 -3.10 -0.89 -5.14
C PHE A 322 -3.51 -1.25 -3.72
N ILE A 323 -3.31 -2.53 -3.34
CA ILE A 323 -3.69 -3.10 -2.03
C ILE A 323 -2.49 -3.88 -1.46
N SER A 324 -2.13 -3.66 -0.21
CA SER A 324 -1.07 -4.46 0.42
C SER A 324 -1.48 -5.92 0.57
N GLN A 325 -2.62 -6.16 1.21
CA GLN A 325 -3.04 -7.49 1.63
C GLN A 325 -4.56 -7.66 1.61
N ALA A 326 -5.02 -8.84 1.18
CA ALA A 326 -6.44 -9.23 1.19
C ALA A 326 -6.67 -10.48 2.04
N TYR A 327 -7.66 -10.45 2.95
CA TYR A 327 -7.97 -11.52 3.91
C TYR A 327 -9.42 -11.97 3.80
N ASN A 328 -9.63 -13.25 3.46
CA ASN A 328 -10.90 -13.99 3.50
C ASN A 328 -12.13 -13.25 2.90
N LEU A 329 -12.76 -13.84 1.89
CA LEU A 329 -14.03 -13.34 1.33
C LEU A 329 -13.97 -11.90 0.78
N CYS A 330 -12.79 -11.42 0.43
CA CYS A 330 -12.62 -10.08 -0.12
C CYS A 330 -13.12 -10.01 -1.56
N GLU A 331 -13.73 -8.90 -1.96
CA GLU A 331 -14.15 -8.65 -3.34
C GLU A 331 -13.50 -7.37 -3.87
N VAL A 332 -12.77 -7.48 -4.97
CA VAL A 332 -12.18 -6.34 -5.68
C VAL A 332 -12.65 -6.37 -7.13
N LYS A 333 -13.33 -5.30 -7.56
CA LYS A 333 -14.02 -5.26 -8.84
C LYS A 333 -13.81 -3.96 -9.57
N ASN A 334 -13.54 -4.04 -10.87
CA ASN A 334 -13.45 -2.87 -11.74
C ASN A 334 -12.40 -1.85 -11.23
N CYS A 335 -11.25 -2.32 -10.76
CA CYS A 335 -10.23 -1.48 -10.13
C CYS A 335 -8.94 -1.48 -10.93
N PHE A 336 -8.19 -0.37 -10.90
CA PHE A 336 -6.95 -0.31 -11.65
C PHE A 336 -5.86 0.54 -11.01
N VAL A 337 -4.62 0.26 -11.38
CA VAL A 337 -3.46 1.06 -11.03
C VAL A 337 -2.63 1.34 -12.28
N THR A 338 -2.25 2.60 -12.51
CA THR A 338 -1.45 2.97 -13.68
C THR A 338 -0.25 3.85 -13.34
N ASP A 339 0.79 3.78 -14.17
CA ASP A 339 1.94 4.72 -14.15
C ASP A 339 2.58 4.81 -12.76
N SER A 340 2.76 3.67 -12.10
CA SER A 340 3.06 3.60 -10.67
C SER A 340 4.29 2.77 -10.39
N LYS A 341 4.87 2.97 -9.21
CA LYS A 341 6.12 2.32 -8.82
C LYS A 341 6.05 1.76 -7.41
N ILE A 342 6.54 0.55 -7.25
CA ILE A 342 6.62 -0.16 -5.98
C ILE A 342 8.04 -0.67 -5.84
N ILE A 343 8.69 -0.26 -4.76
CA ILE A 343 10.03 -0.72 -4.40
C ILE A 343 9.94 -1.31 -3.00
N ALA A 344 10.32 -2.57 -2.83
CA ALA A 344 10.47 -3.13 -1.50
C ALA A 344 11.90 -3.59 -1.21
N ASP A 345 12.32 -3.46 0.04
CA ASP A 345 13.62 -3.94 0.50
C ASP A 345 13.72 -5.47 0.31
N VAL A 346 12.68 -6.20 0.71
CA VAL A 346 12.49 -7.65 0.54
C VAL A 346 10.98 -7.95 0.57
N GLY A 347 10.54 -9.17 0.29
CA GLY A 347 9.19 -9.63 0.64
C GLY A 347 8.25 -9.91 -0.53
N LEU A 348 6.96 -9.71 -0.30
CA LEU A 348 5.87 -10.22 -1.15
C LEU A 348 5.24 -9.05 -1.91
N ILE A 349 5.63 -8.89 -3.17
CA ILE A 349 5.38 -7.66 -3.92
C ILE A 349 4.51 -7.96 -5.14
N GLY A 350 3.39 -7.28 -5.27
CA GLY A 350 2.55 -7.35 -6.47
C GLY A 350 2.40 -6.00 -7.16
N GLY A 351 2.36 -6.00 -8.48
CA GLY A 351 1.98 -4.79 -9.23
C GLY A 351 0.50 -4.43 -9.10
N PHE A 352 -0.31 -5.21 -8.38
CA PHE A 352 -1.67 -4.84 -7.95
C PHE A 352 -1.89 -5.14 -6.46
N VAL A 353 -1.72 -6.41 -6.05
CA VAL A 353 -1.88 -6.90 -4.66
C VAL A 353 -0.59 -7.53 -4.15
N GLY A 354 -0.15 -7.18 -2.94
CA GLY A 354 1.02 -7.83 -2.34
C GLY A 354 0.77 -9.30 -2.04
N ILE A 355 -0.20 -9.57 -1.16
CA ILE A 355 -0.56 -10.95 -0.78
C ILE A 355 -2.07 -11.17 -0.62
N ASN A 356 -2.51 -12.37 -1.00
CA ASN A 356 -3.82 -12.90 -0.64
C ASN A 356 -3.73 -13.99 0.44
N PHE A 357 -4.49 -13.81 1.52
CA PHE A 357 -4.59 -14.69 2.67
C PHE A 357 -6.03 -15.20 2.88
N ALA A 358 -6.38 -16.32 2.24
CA ALA A 358 -7.68 -16.96 2.43
C ALA A 358 -7.48 -18.44 2.77
N PHE A 359 -7.39 -18.78 4.05
CA PHE A 359 -6.86 -20.07 4.51
C PHE A 359 -7.89 -21.19 4.68
N PHE A 360 -9.18 -20.87 4.72
CA PHE A 360 -10.23 -21.84 5.04
C PHE A 360 -11.11 -22.14 3.82
N PRO A 361 -11.63 -23.37 3.67
CA PRO A 361 -12.65 -23.64 2.64
C PRO A 361 -13.82 -22.66 2.75
N GLY A 362 -14.28 -22.12 1.62
CA GLY A 362 -15.35 -21.12 1.59
C GLY A 362 -14.91 -19.70 1.98
N THR A 363 -13.62 -19.37 1.86
CA THR A 363 -13.10 -18.01 2.11
C THR A 363 -12.59 -17.31 0.86
N GLU A 364 -13.10 -17.70 -0.32
CA GLU A 364 -12.60 -17.24 -1.61
C GLU A 364 -12.58 -15.72 -1.73
N SER A 365 -11.40 -15.16 -2.03
CA SER A 365 -11.25 -13.75 -2.37
C SER A 365 -11.23 -13.59 -3.88
N THR A 366 -12.07 -12.69 -4.40
CA THR A 366 -12.32 -12.54 -5.83
C THR A 366 -11.84 -11.18 -6.33
N PHE A 367 -11.03 -11.21 -7.38
CA PHE A 367 -10.50 -10.06 -8.09
C PHE A 367 -11.01 -10.15 -9.52
N SER A 368 -11.87 -9.22 -9.92
CA SER A 368 -12.53 -9.25 -11.22
C SER A 368 -12.40 -7.92 -11.95
N ASN A 369 -12.14 -7.99 -13.25
CA ASN A 369 -12.03 -6.81 -14.10
C ASN A 369 -11.01 -5.80 -13.55
N CYS A 370 -9.83 -6.27 -13.16
CA CYS A 370 -8.79 -5.44 -12.55
C CYS A 370 -7.53 -5.39 -13.41
N TYR A 371 -6.83 -4.27 -13.41
CA TYR A 371 -5.58 -4.18 -14.17
C TYR A 371 -4.50 -3.31 -13.54
N ALA A 372 -3.25 -3.65 -13.86
CA ALA A 372 -2.06 -2.89 -13.51
C ALA A 372 -1.30 -2.53 -14.80
N LEU A 373 -1.19 -1.25 -15.14
CA LEU A 373 -0.65 -0.79 -16.42
C LEU A 373 0.50 0.18 -16.21
N ASN A 374 1.65 -0.08 -16.85
CA ASN A 374 2.85 0.73 -16.68
C ASN A 374 3.28 0.82 -15.20
N VAL A 375 3.38 -0.36 -14.55
CA VAL A 375 3.76 -0.47 -13.15
C VAL A 375 5.17 -1.04 -13.03
N GLU A 376 6.05 -0.36 -12.29
CA GLU A 376 7.37 -0.90 -11.94
C GLU A 376 7.29 -1.64 -10.61
N VAL A 377 7.63 -2.92 -10.60
CA VAL A 377 7.63 -3.79 -9.41
C VAL A 377 9.05 -4.21 -9.13
N VAL A 378 9.65 -3.65 -8.08
CA VAL A 378 11.08 -3.79 -7.80
C VAL A 378 11.29 -4.34 -6.39
N SER A 379 12.14 -5.35 -6.26
CA SER A 379 12.75 -5.71 -4.97
C SER A 379 14.24 -5.35 -4.98
N LEU A 380 14.72 -4.82 -3.86
CA LEU A 380 16.14 -4.59 -3.62
C LEU A 380 16.88 -5.90 -3.26
N ASP A 381 16.14 -6.94 -2.86
CA ASP A 381 16.64 -8.29 -2.64
C ASP A 381 16.44 -9.18 -3.88
N SER A 382 17.46 -9.97 -4.21
CA SER A 382 17.44 -10.97 -5.28
C SER A 382 17.30 -12.41 -4.76
N GLY A 383 17.14 -12.59 -3.45
CA GLY A 383 17.03 -13.87 -2.79
C GLY A 383 15.64 -14.50 -2.79
N ASP A 384 15.53 -15.65 -2.12
CA ASP A 384 14.31 -16.48 -2.05
C ASP A 384 13.18 -15.83 -1.23
N GLN A 385 13.49 -14.79 -0.45
CA GLN A 385 12.51 -14.07 0.35
C GLN A 385 11.79 -12.97 -0.44
N ALA A 386 12.32 -12.60 -1.60
CA ALA A 386 11.72 -11.64 -2.52
C ALA A 386 10.86 -12.39 -3.55
N VAL A 387 9.55 -12.39 -3.33
CA VAL A 387 8.53 -13.01 -4.17
C VAL A 387 7.75 -11.91 -4.87
N LEU A 388 7.95 -11.77 -6.17
CA LEU A 388 7.35 -10.69 -6.96
C LEU A 388 6.44 -11.25 -8.03
N GLY A 389 5.26 -10.65 -8.17
CA GLY A 389 4.33 -10.91 -9.25
C GLY A 389 3.87 -9.64 -9.95
N GLY A 390 3.70 -9.70 -11.26
CA GLY A 390 3.16 -8.55 -12.01
C GLY A 390 1.79 -8.10 -11.45
N PHE A 391 0.88 -9.02 -11.14
CA PHE A 391 -0.42 -8.72 -10.57
C PHE A 391 -0.45 -8.99 -9.05
N VAL A 392 -0.12 -10.22 -8.62
CA VAL A 392 -0.11 -10.61 -7.21
C VAL A 392 1.26 -11.12 -6.80
N GLY A 393 1.83 -10.62 -5.70
CA GLY A 393 3.08 -11.13 -5.16
C GLY A 393 2.96 -12.59 -4.74
N GLN A 394 2.16 -12.86 -3.71
CA GLN A 394 1.90 -14.23 -3.27
C GLN A 394 0.41 -14.51 -3.09
N VAL A 395 0.00 -15.70 -3.52
CA VAL A 395 -1.30 -16.26 -3.22
C VAL A 395 -1.12 -17.40 -2.23
N SER A 396 -1.70 -17.26 -1.03
CA SER A 396 -1.72 -18.36 -0.08
C SER A 396 -2.74 -19.43 -0.48
N ALA A 397 -4.02 -19.09 -0.65
CA ALA A 397 -5.06 -20.05 -1.04
C ALA A 397 -6.33 -19.33 -1.51
N ASN A 398 -7.30 -20.07 -2.07
CA ASN A 398 -8.67 -19.62 -2.34
C ASN A 398 -8.74 -18.26 -3.04
N PHE A 399 -7.91 -18.06 -4.05
CA PHE A 399 -7.85 -16.83 -4.81
C PHE A 399 -8.52 -17.00 -6.16
N ILE A 400 -9.40 -16.07 -6.51
CA ILE A 400 -10.08 -16.06 -7.80
C ILE A 400 -9.68 -14.79 -8.53
N ALA A 401 -9.01 -14.91 -9.68
CA ALA A 401 -8.76 -13.80 -10.59
C ALA A 401 -9.51 -14.02 -11.90
N LYS A 402 -10.31 -13.03 -12.31
CA LYS A 402 -11.13 -13.10 -13.53
C LYS A 402 -10.99 -11.83 -14.35
N HIS A 403 -10.69 -12.00 -15.63
CA HIS A 403 -10.65 -10.91 -16.60
C HIS A 403 -9.70 -9.80 -16.14
N CYS A 404 -8.50 -10.18 -15.72
CA CYS A 404 -7.50 -9.26 -15.21
C CYS A 404 -6.33 -9.19 -16.17
N TYR A 405 -5.71 -8.01 -16.32
CA TYR A 405 -4.50 -7.91 -17.13
C TYR A 405 -3.42 -7.07 -16.46
N VAL A 406 -2.17 -7.34 -16.83
CA VAL A 406 -1.03 -6.59 -16.32
C VAL A 406 0.00 -6.27 -17.39
N SER A 407 0.52 -5.05 -17.34
CA SER A 407 1.73 -4.62 -18.04
C SER A 407 2.63 -3.96 -17.00
N ALA A 408 3.31 -4.80 -16.23
CA ALA A 408 4.22 -4.41 -15.16
C ALA A 408 5.62 -4.93 -15.46
N LYS A 409 6.64 -4.13 -15.18
CA LYS A 409 8.04 -4.54 -15.28
C LYS A 409 8.51 -5.03 -13.91
N VAL A 410 8.87 -6.31 -13.83
CA VAL A 410 9.26 -6.95 -12.57
C VAL A 410 10.78 -7.08 -12.51
N THR A 411 11.42 -6.58 -11.46
CA THR A 411 12.89 -6.60 -11.29
C THR A 411 13.27 -7.03 -9.87
N GLY A 412 14.22 -7.96 -9.75
CA GLY A 412 14.63 -8.55 -8.46
C GLY A 412 13.92 -9.88 -8.17
N GLY A 413 14.15 -10.42 -6.97
CA GLY A 413 13.71 -11.75 -6.56
C GLY A 413 14.41 -12.89 -7.31
N LYS A 414 14.34 -14.11 -6.74
CA LYS A 414 14.94 -15.30 -7.34
C LYS A 414 14.16 -15.77 -8.57
N ASN A 415 12.86 -15.93 -8.40
CA ASN A 415 11.94 -16.49 -9.40
C ASN A 415 10.64 -15.66 -9.44
N PRO A 416 10.68 -14.43 -9.95
CA PRO A 416 9.46 -13.63 -10.12
C PRO A 416 8.53 -14.25 -11.17
N GLY A 417 7.24 -13.97 -11.05
CA GLY A 417 6.26 -14.33 -12.07
C GLY A 417 5.66 -13.11 -12.75
N ALA A 418 5.40 -13.23 -14.05
CA ALA A 418 4.86 -12.12 -14.84
C ALA A 418 3.43 -11.73 -14.43
N PHE A 419 2.69 -12.63 -13.78
CA PHE A 419 1.36 -12.36 -13.22
C PHE A 419 1.29 -12.68 -11.72
N VAL A 420 1.64 -13.90 -11.29
CA VAL A 420 1.69 -14.29 -9.86
C VAL A 420 3.12 -14.60 -9.47
N GLY A 421 3.63 -14.04 -8.37
CA GLY A 421 4.98 -14.38 -7.92
C GLY A 421 5.08 -15.81 -7.42
N MET A 422 4.19 -16.18 -6.50
CA MET A 422 4.10 -17.55 -6.00
C MET A 422 2.68 -17.90 -5.59
N THR A 423 2.29 -19.15 -5.86
CA THR A 423 1.09 -19.77 -5.28
C THR A 423 1.53 -20.81 -4.24
N ALA A 424 0.82 -20.93 -3.12
CA ALA A 424 1.10 -22.01 -2.17
C ALA A 424 0.40 -23.30 -2.61
N ASP A 425 1.19 -24.18 -3.25
CA ASP A 425 0.84 -25.55 -3.69
C ASP A 425 -0.40 -25.69 -4.60
N GLU A 426 -0.41 -26.73 -5.45
CA GLU A 426 -1.45 -26.95 -6.46
C GLU A 426 -2.83 -27.33 -5.84
N SER A 427 -2.84 -27.63 -4.54
CA SER A 427 -3.98 -28.20 -3.81
C SER A 427 -4.98 -27.17 -3.27
N MET A 428 -4.76 -25.86 -3.47
CA MET A 428 -5.54 -24.81 -2.80
C MET A 428 -6.39 -23.94 -3.73
N ASN A 429 -7.45 -24.51 -4.33
CA ASN A 429 -8.66 -23.86 -4.90
C ASN A 429 -8.50 -22.50 -5.61
N CYS A 430 -7.34 -22.19 -6.20
CA CYS A 430 -7.15 -20.96 -6.94
C CYS A 430 -7.77 -21.11 -8.33
N LYS A 431 -8.49 -20.09 -8.78
CA LYS A 431 -9.21 -20.10 -10.06
C LYS A 431 -8.80 -18.87 -10.85
N TYR A 432 -8.33 -19.10 -12.07
CA TYR A 432 -7.93 -18.07 -13.00
C TYR A 432 -8.78 -18.19 -14.25
N ASP A 433 -9.25 -17.06 -14.75
CA ASP A 433 -10.05 -16.98 -15.96
C ASP A 433 -9.75 -15.66 -16.67
N GLY A 434 -9.48 -15.70 -17.98
CA GLY A 434 -9.13 -14.51 -18.76
C GLY A 434 -8.04 -13.62 -18.13
N CYS A 435 -6.95 -14.21 -17.63
CA CYS A 435 -5.85 -13.45 -17.03
C CYS A 435 -4.70 -13.30 -18.02
N PHE A 436 -4.19 -12.08 -18.18
CA PHE A 436 -3.19 -11.78 -19.21
C PHE A 436 -2.03 -10.94 -18.68
N TYR A 437 -0.82 -11.16 -19.19
CA TYR A 437 0.34 -10.31 -18.88
C TYR A 437 1.09 -9.91 -20.15
N ASN A 438 1.68 -8.72 -20.13
CA ASN A 438 2.57 -8.24 -21.20
C ASN A 438 3.91 -8.99 -21.11
N ASN A 439 4.17 -9.88 -22.06
CA ASN A 439 5.40 -10.69 -22.09
C ASN A 439 6.62 -9.91 -22.60
N GLU A 440 6.42 -8.73 -23.21
CA GLU A 440 7.51 -7.86 -23.67
C GLU A 440 8.13 -7.06 -22.51
N GLN A 441 7.36 -6.79 -21.45
CA GLN A 441 7.87 -6.18 -20.22
C GLN A 441 8.77 -7.13 -19.42
N ASN A 442 8.54 -8.44 -19.54
CA ASN A 442 9.27 -9.48 -18.81
C ASN A 442 9.67 -10.65 -19.74
N PRO A 443 10.61 -10.47 -20.69
CA PRO A 443 10.96 -11.50 -21.66
C PRO A 443 11.42 -12.80 -20.99
N GLY A 444 10.78 -13.91 -21.33
CA GLY A 444 11.10 -15.25 -20.79
C GLY A 444 10.59 -15.53 -19.39
N MET A 445 9.91 -14.58 -18.74
CA MET A 445 9.30 -14.79 -17.42
C MET A 445 7.99 -15.57 -17.55
N VAL A 446 7.83 -16.61 -16.73
CA VAL A 446 6.61 -17.44 -16.68
C VAL A 446 5.48 -16.71 -15.96
N GLY A 447 4.23 -17.14 -16.19
CA GLY A 447 3.05 -16.52 -15.55
C GLY A 447 3.07 -16.63 -14.02
N ILE A 448 3.53 -17.77 -13.48
CA ILE A 448 3.70 -18.01 -12.04
C ILE A 448 5.15 -18.34 -11.72
N GLY A 449 5.78 -17.56 -10.85
CA GLY A 449 7.23 -17.61 -10.60
C GLY A 449 7.75 -18.95 -10.06
N ASN A 450 6.95 -19.72 -9.32
CA ASN A 450 7.32 -21.06 -8.85
C ASN A 450 7.18 -22.17 -9.92
N GLY A 451 6.89 -21.81 -11.19
CA GLY A 451 6.89 -22.72 -12.33
C GLY A 451 5.57 -23.45 -12.58
N VAL A 452 4.52 -23.17 -11.81
CA VAL A 452 3.18 -23.73 -12.04
C VAL A 452 2.59 -23.16 -13.33
N GLU A 453 2.24 -24.04 -14.28
CA GLU A 453 1.62 -23.64 -15.54
C GLU A 453 0.09 -23.62 -15.40
N ILE A 454 -0.50 -22.43 -15.54
CA ILE A 454 -1.95 -22.24 -15.58
C ILE A 454 -2.31 -21.61 -16.93
N PRO A 455 -2.90 -22.36 -17.89
CA PRO A 455 -3.23 -21.84 -19.22
C PRO A 455 -4.13 -20.59 -19.23
N ALA A 456 -4.94 -20.41 -18.18
CA ALA A 456 -5.79 -19.23 -18.01
C ALA A 456 -5.00 -17.94 -17.67
N ILE A 457 -3.70 -18.05 -17.40
CA ILE A 457 -2.76 -16.93 -17.25
C ILE A 457 -1.84 -16.90 -18.47
N ALA A 458 -2.18 -16.06 -19.47
CA ALA A 458 -1.51 -16.08 -20.77
C ALA A 458 -0.64 -14.83 -21.00
N GLY A 459 0.59 -15.05 -21.48
CA GLY A 459 1.46 -13.98 -21.94
C GLY A 459 1.07 -13.50 -23.33
N MET A 460 1.03 -12.19 -23.54
CA MET A 460 0.70 -11.56 -24.84
C MET A 460 1.63 -10.38 -25.12
N PRO A 461 1.99 -10.13 -26.39
CA PRO A 461 2.73 -8.92 -26.76
C PRO A 461 1.83 -7.68 -26.63
N GLU A 462 2.44 -6.51 -26.39
CA GLU A 462 1.72 -5.27 -26.13
C GLU A 462 0.72 -4.93 -27.23
N ALA A 463 1.14 -5.06 -28.49
CA ALA A 463 0.31 -4.78 -29.65
C ALA A 463 -0.98 -5.62 -29.66
N ALA A 464 -0.93 -6.87 -29.22
CA ALA A 464 -2.11 -7.74 -29.14
C ALA A 464 -3.03 -7.36 -27.98
N MET A 465 -2.46 -6.92 -26.85
CA MET A 465 -3.23 -6.46 -25.69
C MET A 465 -3.98 -5.15 -25.93
N LYS A 466 -3.55 -4.33 -26.90
CA LYS A 466 -4.19 -3.05 -27.28
C LYS A 466 -5.33 -3.19 -28.31
N THR A 467 -5.80 -4.40 -28.57
CA THR A 467 -6.81 -4.67 -29.62
C THR A 467 -8.24 -4.72 -29.08
N ALA A 468 -9.22 -4.52 -29.96
CA ALA A 468 -10.63 -4.80 -29.66
C ALA A 468 -10.87 -6.28 -29.30
N ASP A 469 -10.11 -7.20 -29.89
CA ASP A 469 -10.16 -8.63 -29.57
C ASP A 469 -9.73 -8.91 -28.12
N MET A 470 -8.76 -8.15 -27.59
CA MET A 470 -8.39 -8.24 -26.17
C MET A 470 -9.56 -7.82 -25.27
N ALA A 471 -10.22 -6.71 -25.58
CA ALA A 471 -11.41 -6.30 -24.82
C ALA A 471 -12.54 -7.35 -24.94
N ALA A 472 -12.73 -7.98 -26.10
CA ALA A 472 -13.68 -9.07 -26.27
C ALA A 472 -13.33 -10.30 -25.40
N LYS A 473 -12.04 -10.68 -25.32
CA LYS A 473 -11.57 -11.76 -24.42
C LYS A 473 -11.81 -11.45 -22.95
N LEU A 474 -11.55 -10.21 -22.53
CA LEU A 474 -11.81 -9.75 -21.17
C LEU A 474 -13.31 -9.69 -20.86
N ASN A 475 -14.14 -9.33 -21.84
CA ASN A 475 -15.59 -9.35 -21.68
C ASN A 475 -16.14 -10.76 -21.58
N ALA A 476 -15.64 -11.72 -22.35
CA ALA A 476 -16.15 -13.09 -22.38
C ALA A 476 -17.69 -13.10 -22.42
N ASP A 477 -18.34 -13.82 -21.50
CA ASP A 477 -19.81 -13.89 -21.36
C ASP A 477 -20.39 -12.86 -20.38
N GLN A 478 -19.61 -11.85 -19.96
CA GLN A 478 -20.07 -10.83 -19.02
C GLN A 478 -21.18 -9.97 -19.62
N ASN A 479 -22.29 -9.83 -18.89
CA ASN A 479 -23.41 -8.96 -19.25
C ASN A 479 -23.85 -8.09 -18.05
N PRO A 480 -23.70 -6.76 -18.11
CA PRO A 480 -23.15 -5.99 -19.22
C PRO A 480 -21.63 -6.22 -19.40
N ALA A 481 -21.15 -6.09 -20.63
CA ALA A 481 -19.73 -6.13 -20.97
C ALA A 481 -19.00 -4.89 -20.42
N PRO A 482 -18.09 -5.01 -19.42
CA PRO A 482 -17.49 -3.84 -18.78
C PRO A 482 -16.29 -3.26 -19.53
N TRP A 483 -15.63 -4.05 -20.38
CA TRP A 483 -14.40 -3.65 -21.07
C TRP A 483 -14.68 -3.01 -22.42
N LEU A 484 -14.05 -1.86 -22.64
CA LEU A 484 -14.04 -1.12 -23.89
C LEU A 484 -12.60 -0.99 -24.41
N GLN A 485 -12.44 -0.70 -25.69
CA GLN A 485 -11.16 -0.35 -26.29
C GLN A 485 -11.36 0.82 -27.25
N ALA A 486 -10.49 1.82 -27.15
CA ALA A 486 -10.43 2.95 -28.06
C ALA A 486 -8.97 3.43 -28.14
N ASN A 487 -8.50 3.79 -29.33
CA ASN A 487 -7.09 4.12 -29.56
C ASN A 487 -6.64 5.40 -28.82
N ASP A 488 -7.56 6.32 -28.58
CA ASP A 488 -7.36 7.61 -27.93
C ASP A 488 -7.63 7.60 -26.42
N VAL A 489 -8.12 6.48 -25.87
CA VAL A 489 -8.36 6.30 -24.44
C VAL A 489 -7.37 5.29 -23.89
N ASN A 490 -6.81 5.57 -22.71
CA ASN A 490 -5.86 4.68 -22.04
C ASN A 490 -4.68 4.24 -22.94
N ASN A 491 -4.26 5.08 -23.88
CA ASN A 491 -3.22 4.75 -24.88
C ASN A 491 -3.51 3.45 -25.66
N GLY A 492 -4.78 3.23 -26.03
CA GLY A 492 -5.22 2.06 -26.78
C GLY A 492 -5.41 0.78 -25.95
N TRP A 493 -5.07 0.80 -24.66
CA TRP A 493 -5.30 -0.34 -23.78
C TRP A 493 -6.78 -0.48 -23.42
N PRO A 494 -7.29 -1.72 -23.24
CA PRO A 494 -8.64 -1.94 -22.75
C PRO A 494 -8.88 -1.20 -21.42
N TYR A 495 -10.03 -0.58 -21.29
CA TYR A 495 -10.42 0.18 -20.10
C TYR A 495 -11.85 -0.15 -19.68
N LEU A 496 -12.18 0.15 -18.43
CA LEU A 496 -13.49 -0.15 -17.87
C LEU A 496 -14.47 0.99 -18.19
N LYS A 497 -15.67 0.65 -18.63
CA LYS A 497 -16.74 1.61 -18.95
C LYS A 497 -17.09 2.51 -17.77
N ASP A 498 -17.27 1.92 -16.59
CA ASP A 498 -17.74 2.62 -15.39
C ASP A 498 -16.59 3.13 -14.50
N ASN A 499 -15.35 2.80 -14.84
CA ASN A 499 -14.14 3.29 -14.16
C ASN A 499 -13.01 3.49 -15.18
N LYS A 500 -13.11 4.58 -15.94
CA LYS A 500 -12.11 4.94 -16.95
C LYS A 500 -10.89 5.59 -16.31
N PRO A 501 -9.68 5.42 -16.86
CA PRO A 501 -8.56 6.27 -16.53
C PRO A 501 -8.95 7.74 -16.70
N VAL A 502 -8.77 8.52 -15.64
CA VAL A 502 -8.84 9.97 -15.77
C VAL A 502 -7.52 10.39 -16.41
N ILE A 503 -7.60 10.86 -17.65
CA ILE A 503 -6.49 11.60 -18.27
C ILE A 503 -6.33 12.87 -17.45
N THR A 504 -5.51 12.79 -16.42
CA THR A 504 -5.09 13.95 -15.63
C THR A 504 -4.08 14.71 -16.48
N SER A 505 -4.58 15.39 -17.51
CA SER A 505 -3.92 16.54 -18.12
C SER A 505 -3.98 17.72 -17.15
N LEU A 506 -3.51 17.52 -15.92
CA LEU A 506 -3.07 18.66 -15.15
C LEU A 506 -1.72 19.02 -15.75
N ALA A 507 -1.62 20.27 -16.25
CA ALA A 507 -0.34 20.91 -16.39
C ALA A 507 0.43 20.65 -15.10
N ALA A 508 1.62 20.06 -15.21
CA ALA A 508 2.55 19.99 -14.10
C ALA A 508 2.58 21.39 -13.47
N PRO A 509 2.46 21.53 -12.14
CA PRO A 509 2.49 22.84 -11.52
C PRO A 509 3.72 23.54 -12.05
N MET A 510 3.52 24.66 -12.76
CA MET A 510 4.62 25.56 -13.05
C MET A 510 5.20 25.87 -11.69
N SER A 511 6.48 25.55 -11.49
CA SER A 511 7.25 26.27 -10.47
C SER A 511 6.95 27.74 -10.71
N HIS A 512 6.45 28.46 -9.71
CA HIS A 512 6.10 29.88 -9.85
C HIS A 512 7.30 30.75 -10.31
N GLU A 513 8.50 30.16 -10.41
CA GLU A 513 9.73 30.79 -10.88
C GLU A 513 10.03 30.53 -12.37
N ILE A 514 9.65 29.36 -12.94
CA ILE A 514 10.02 28.98 -14.31
C ILE A 514 8.95 29.43 -15.32
N ARG A 515 9.33 30.33 -16.23
CA ARG A 515 8.48 30.79 -17.33
C ARG A 515 8.97 30.23 -18.66
N ILE A 516 8.07 29.59 -19.41
CA ILE A 516 8.34 29.02 -20.73
C ILE A 516 7.40 29.67 -21.74
N TRP A 517 7.94 30.27 -22.81
CA TRP A 517 7.16 30.82 -23.91
C TRP A 517 7.89 30.68 -25.24
N ALA A 518 7.23 30.97 -26.36
CA ALA A 518 7.85 30.96 -27.68
C ALA A 518 7.52 32.23 -28.45
N THR A 519 8.50 32.74 -29.21
CA THR A 519 8.32 33.84 -30.17
C THR A 519 9.46 33.83 -31.19
N ALA A 520 9.16 34.26 -32.42
CA ALA A 520 10.14 34.42 -33.51
C ALA A 520 11.07 33.21 -33.73
N GLY A 521 10.51 32.00 -33.88
CA GLY A 521 11.31 30.78 -34.12
C GLY A 521 12.15 30.31 -32.93
N ARG A 522 11.86 30.80 -31.72
CA ARG A 522 12.60 30.46 -30.50
C ARG A 522 11.69 30.10 -29.35
N ILE A 523 12.14 29.15 -28.53
CA ILE A 523 11.56 28.80 -27.23
C ILE A 523 12.43 29.44 -26.15
N PHE A 524 11.83 30.18 -25.23
CA PHE A 524 12.49 30.84 -24.12
C PHE A 524 12.14 30.16 -22.81
N ILE A 525 13.14 30.00 -21.95
CA ILE A 525 13.02 29.42 -20.61
C ILE A 525 13.71 30.39 -19.66
N ALA A 526 12.94 31.01 -18.77
CA ALA A 526 13.46 31.97 -17.79
C ALA A 526 13.15 31.56 -16.36
N GLY A 527 14.02 31.94 -15.42
CA GLY A 527 13.87 31.65 -13.99
C GLY A 527 14.15 30.20 -13.60
N ALA A 528 14.83 29.43 -14.47
CA ALA A 528 15.27 28.08 -14.16
C ALA A 528 16.51 28.11 -13.23
N PRO A 529 16.52 27.38 -12.10
CA PRO A 529 17.71 27.24 -11.26
C PRO A 529 18.91 26.69 -12.06
N ALA A 530 20.12 27.09 -11.69
CA ALA A 530 21.33 26.64 -12.37
C ALA A 530 21.46 25.10 -12.32
N GLY A 531 21.65 24.48 -13.47
CA GLY A 531 21.72 23.03 -13.63
C GLY A 531 20.38 22.37 -13.99
N THR A 532 19.30 23.14 -14.19
CA THR A 532 17.99 22.59 -14.60
C THR A 532 18.10 21.86 -15.93
N SER A 533 17.68 20.59 -15.95
CA SER A 533 17.60 19.81 -17.18
C SER A 533 16.45 20.30 -18.05
N VAL A 534 16.77 20.73 -19.27
CA VAL A 534 15.83 21.17 -20.30
C VAL A 534 15.79 20.17 -21.45
N GLN A 535 14.59 19.74 -21.79
CA GLN A 535 14.30 18.85 -22.92
C GLN A 535 13.19 19.43 -23.77
N VAL A 536 13.33 19.33 -25.09
CA VAL A 536 12.27 19.73 -26.03
C VAL A 536 11.94 18.56 -26.94
N TYR A 537 10.65 18.29 -27.10
CA TYR A 537 10.11 17.23 -27.92
C TYR A 537 9.19 17.82 -28.99
N ASP A 538 9.25 17.26 -30.20
CA ASP A 538 8.23 17.49 -31.23
C ASP A 538 6.94 16.72 -30.92
N MET A 539 5.89 16.94 -31.71
CA MET A 539 4.60 16.25 -31.52
C MET A 539 4.62 14.77 -31.92
N GLN A 540 5.68 14.31 -32.59
CA GLN A 540 5.93 12.91 -32.92
C GLN A 540 6.68 12.19 -31.79
N GLY A 541 7.06 12.90 -30.73
CA GLY A 541 7.77 12.38 -29.57
C GLY A 541 9.30 12.35 -29.72
N HIS A 542 9.86 12.88 -30.80
CA HIS A 542 11.31 12.98 -30.96
C HIS A 542 11.87 14.09 -30.08
N ARG A 543 12.94 13.78 -29.36
CA ARG A 543 13.67 14.75 -28.55
C ARG A 543 14.63 15.55 -29.43
N ILE A 544 14.32 16.82 -29.63
CA ILE A 544 15.11 17.73 -30.48
C ILE A 544 16.12 18.57 -29.68
N TYR A 545 15.99 18.62 -28.36
CA TYR A 545 16.90 19.34 -27.47
C TYR A 545 17.02 18.63 -26.12
N ASN A 546 18.23 18.60 -25.54
CA ASN A 546 18.50 18.05 -24.21
C ASN A 546 19.80 18.63 -23.63
N ALA A 547 19.71 19.54 -22.65
CA ALA A 547 20.86 20.11 -21.96
C ALA A 547 20.51 20.60 -20.56
N ALA A 548 21.51 20.72 -19.69
CA ALA A 548 21.35 21.43 -18.41
C ALA A 548 21.66 22.92 -18.63
N VAL A 549 20.74 23.80 -18.23
CA VAL A 549 20.91 25.25 -18.39
C VAL A 549 21.37 25.88 -17.07
N LEU A 550 22.28 26.86 -17.15
CA LEU A 550 22.86 27.54 -15.99
C LEU A 550 22.24 28.91 -15.69
N ALA A 551 21.43 29.41 -16.62
CA ALA A 551 20.71 30.68 -16.56
C ALA A 551 19.54 30.63 -17.56
N ASP A 552 18.81 31.74 -17.69
CA ASP A 552 17.82 31.93 -18.76
C ASP A 552 18.40 31.51 -20.11
N HIS A 553 17.63 30.71 -20.83
CA HIS A 553 18.10 30.03 -22.02
C HIS A 553 17.04 30.06 -23.12
N ASP A 554 17.48 30.15 -24.36
CA ASP A 554 16.61 30.12 -25.52
C ASP A 554 17.10 29.11 -26.57
N ILE A 555 16.14 28.51 -27.26
CA ILE A 555 16.35 27.38 -28.16
C ILE A 555 15.71 27.73 -29.50
N ALA A 556 16.53 27.80 -30.56
CA ALA A 556 16.04 27.98 -31.92
C ALA A 556 15.41 26.68 -32.43
N VAL A 557 14.18 26.78 -32.93
CA VAL A 557 13.41 25.66 -33.48
C VAL A 557 12.59 26.12 -34.69
N ALA A 558 12.22 25.20 -35.57
CA ALA A 558 11.31 25.51 -36.67
C ALA A 558 9.90 25.86 -36.14
N SER A 559 9.08 26.58 -36.93
CA SER A 559 7.69 26.82 -36.58
C SER A 559 6.96 25.49 -36.37
N GLY A 560 6.20 25.38 -35.28
CA GLY A 560 5.61 24.12 -34.86
C GLY A 560 5.14 24.11 -33.41
N VAL A 561 4.64 22.96 -32.99
CA VAL A 561 4.18 22.73 -31.61
C VAL A 561 5.18 21.82 -30.92
N TYR A 562 5.59 22.21 -29.71
CA TYR A 562 6.60 21.49 -28.94
C TYR A 562 6.16 21.27 -27.50
N VAL A 563 6.66 20.20 -26.91
CA VAL A 563 6.60 19.95 -25.47
C VAL A 563 7.97 20.26 -24.88
N VAL A 564 8.02 21.22 -23.97
CA VAL A 564 9.24 21.65 -23.27
C VAL A 564 9.15 21.16 -21.84
N ARG A 565 10.16 20.42 -21.41
CA ARG A 565 10.34 20.00 -20.01
C ARG A 565 11.56 20.71 -19.44
N ALA A 566 11.39 21.47 -18.37
CA ALA A 566 12.46 22.14 -17.64
C ALA A 566 12.37 21.76 -16.16
N GLY A 567 13.25 20.85 -15.72
CA GLY A 567 13.13 20.20 -14.41
C GLY A 567 11.80 19.44 -14.30
N ASP A 568 11.01 19.80 -13.29
CA ASP A 568 9.67 19.25 -13.07
C ASP A 568 8.57 20.04 -13.81
N SER A 569 8.89 21.18 -14.40
CA SER A 569 7.94 22.00 -15.17
C SER A 569 7.80 21.47 -16.60
N THR A 570 6.57 21.36 -17.10
CA THR A 570 6.28 20.96 -18.48
C THR A 570 5.32 21.95 -19.12
N ALA A 571 5.66 22.45 -20.31
CA ALA A 571 4.82 23.38 -21.07
C ALA A 571 4.69 22.93 -22.52
N LYS A 572 3.48 23.12 -23.08
CA LYS A 572 3.25 23.04 -24.52
C LYS A 572 3.38 24.44 -25.10
N VAL A 573 4.26 24.63 -26.07
CA VAL A 573 4.47 25.93 -26.73
C VAL A 573 4.19 25.83 -28.22
N ILE A 574 3.65 26.92 -28.77
CA ILE A 574 3.43 27.10 -30.20
C ILE A 574 4.48 28.12 -30.65
N VAL A 575 5.40 27.68 -31.51
CA VAL A 575 6.43 28.53 -32.09
C VAL A 575 5.90 29.03 -33.43
N PRO A 576 5.60 30.35 -33.56
CA PRO A 576 5.11 30.93 -34.80
C PRO A 576 6.19 30.90 -35.90
#